data_AF-A0A1S6FGY9-F1
#
_entry.id   AF-A0A1S6FGY9-F1
#
_cell.length_a   1.000
_cell.length_b   1.000
_cell.length_c   1.000
_cell.angle_alpha   90.00
_cell.angle_beta   90.00
_cell.angle_gamma   90.00
#
_symmetry.space_group_name_H-M   'P 1'
#
loop_
_entity.id
_entity.type
_entity.pdbx_description
1 polymer ?
#
loop_
_entity_poly.entity_id
_entity_poly.type
_entity_poly.pdbx_seq_one_letter_code
_entity_poly.pdbx_strand_id
1 'polypeptide(L)'
;MNRGAMRSAAGLSALTLLLAGCGGPGGGGANTGETTSTATGGSWNARDACTSLGRDKAAVAGGAAVTDAKLEEMSAGGGGLAVVSMCTFTYANGATLMIVAREAPDADATPAAIEAARTGGGLAPPADPVPGLGKAAFWSEGGKQAQLFLDDRRAAVINFFKLPAGDDAKARSLAVAKALL
;
A
#
# COMPACT_ATOMS: atom_id res chain seq x y z
N MET A 1 57.56 14.25 22.08
CA MET A 1 57.59 15.72 22.19
C MET A 1 57.76 16.31 20.79
N ASN A 2 56.70 16.82 20.17
CA ASN A 2 56.82 17.95 19.25
C ASN A 2 55.45 18.64 19.16
N ARG A 3 55.45 19.95 19.41
CA ARG A 3 54.27 20.81 19.45
C ARG A 3 53.94 21.27 18.03
N GLY A 4 52.64 21.35 17.71
CA GLY A 4 52.16 22.00 16.49
C GLY A 4 50.70 22.38 16.65
N ALA A 5 50.45 23.62 17.07
CA ALA A 5 49.14 24.17 17.35
C ALA A 5 48.47 24.70 16.07
N MET A 6 47.17 24.45 15.95
CA MET A 6 46.10 25.44 15.72
C MET A 6 46.22 26.37 14.49
N ARG A 7 45.22 26.29 13.59
CA ARG A 7 44.47 27.46 13.08
C ARG A 7 43.23 27.08 12.28
N SER A 8 42.15 27.75 12.66
CA SER A 8 40.78 27.78 12.14
C SER A 8 40.68 28.24 10.68
N ALA A 9 39.58 27.88 10.01
CA ALA A 9 38.70 28.83 9.31
C ALA A 9 37.42 28.13 8.86
N ALA A 10 36.29 28.61 9.37
CA ALA A 10 34.96 28.40 8.81
C ALA A 10 34.82 29.24 7.54
N GLY A 11 34.15 28.69 6.51
CA GLY A 11 33.83 29.39 5.29
C GLY A 11 32.48 28.96 4.75
N LEU A 12 31.44 29.73 5.09
CA LEU A 12 30.15 29.75 4.39
C LEU A 12 30.34 30.43 3.03
N SER A 13 29.89 29.80 1.94
CA SER A 13 29.57 30.39 0.63
C SER A 13 29.06 29.26 -0.28
N ALA A 14 28.12 29.40 -1.20
CA ALA A 14 27.05 30.34 -1.49
C ALA A 14 26.22 29.63 -2.58
N LEU A 15 24.93 29.96 -2.67
CA LEU A 15 24.00 29.43 -3.67
C LEU A 15 24.53 29.61 -5.11
N THR A 16 24.35 28.58 -5.94
CA THR A 16 24.31 28.73 -7.40
C THR A 16 23.13 27.94 -7.96
N LEU A 17 22.07 28.66 -8.33
CA LEU A 17 21.03 28.24 -9.26
C LEU A 17 21.51 28.63 -10.66
N LEU A 18 21.61 27.69 -11.61
CA LEU A 18 21.70 28.00 -13.04
C LEU A 18 21.03 26.89 -13.89
N LEU A 19 20.03 27.38 -14.62
CA LEU A 19 19.19 26.91 -15.72
C LEU A 19 19.67 25.77 -16.65
N ALA A 20 18.68 24.96 -17.03
CA ALA A 20 18.28 24.51 -18.37
C ALA A 20 19.35 24.02 -19.38
N GLY A 21 19.25 22.73 -19.74
CA GLY A 21 19.85 22.16 -20.94
C GLY A 21 18.87 21.19 -21.64
N CYS A 22 18.52 21.51 -22.89
CA CYS A 22 17.78 20.69 -23.83
C CYS A 22 18.77 20.16 -24.89
N GLY A 23 18.68 18.88 -25.27
CA GLY A 23 19.36 18.32 -26.44
C GLY A 23 19.94 16.92 -26.23
N GLY A 24 19.29 15.87 -26.78
CA GLY A 24 19.84 14.50 -26.94
C GLY A 24 20.79 14.40 -28.14
N PRO A 25 21.10 13.19 -28.70
CA PRO A 25 20.73 11.82 -28.31
C PRO A 25 21.93 10.83 -28.25
N GLY A 26 21.70 9.59 -27.78
CA GLY A 26 22.43 8.41 -28.26
C GLY A 26 23.24 7.58 -27.26
N GLY A 27 22.70 6.41 -26.89
CA GLY A 27 23.40 5.13 -27.06
C GLY A 27 24.31 4.59 -25.96
N GLY A 28 23.78 3.63 -25.19
CA GLY A 28 24.42 2.32 -25.03
C GLY A 28 25.44 2.13 -23.90
N GLY A 29 24.96 1.72 -22.72
CA GLY A 29 25.79 1.19 -21.64
C GLY A 29 24.94 0.77 -20.44
N ALA A 30 24.19 -0.33 -20.57
CA ALA A 30 23.37 -0.84 -19.48
C ALA A 30 24.26 -1.50 -18.41
N ASN A 31 24.49 -0.74 -17.34
CA ASN A 31 24.98 -1.23 -16.07
C ASN A 31 23.91 -2.15 -15.44
N THR A 32 24.37 -3.27 -14.88
CA THR A 32 23.70 -4.01 -13.80
C THR A 32 23.22 -3.03 -12.74
N GLY A 33 21.91 -2.88 -12.63
CA GLY A 33 21.24 -2.05 -11.64
C GLY A 33 20.01 -2.77 -11.17
N GLU A 34 20.08 -3.25 -9.93
CA GLU A 34 18.95 -3.62 -9.09
C GLU A 34 17.82 -2.61 -9.31
N THR A 35 16.66 -3.09 -9.75
CA THR A 35 15.46 -2.26 -9.86
C THR A 35 15.00 -1.92 -8.44
N THR A 36 15.63 -0.92 -7.83
CA THR A 36 15.03 -0.19 -6.73
C THR A 36 13.83 0.53 -7.33
N SER A 37 12.67 -0.14 -7.33
CA SER A 37 11.38 0.50 -7.54
C SER A 37 11.23 1.58 -6.48
N THR A 38 11.53 2.81 -6.87
CA THR A 38 11.20 4.00 -6.08
C THR A 38 9.68 4.11 -6.14
N ALA A 39 9.02 3.54 -5.13
CA ALA A 39 7.57 3.49 -5.01
C ALA A 39 7.04 4.90 -4.73
N THR A 40 6.89 5.69 -5.78
CA THR A 40 6.02 6.85 -5.77
C THR A 40 4.62 6.33 -5.44
N GLY A 41 4.04 6.80 -4.32
CA GLY A 41 2.79 6.25 -3.76
C GLY A 41 1.75 5.92 -4.83
N GLY A 42 1.32 4.65 -4.89
CA GLY A 42 0.61 4.16 -6.07
C GLY A 42 -0.76 4.78 -6.26
N SER A 43 -1.02 5.18 -7.51
CA SER A 43 -2.36 5.18 -8.06
C SER A 43 -2.94 3.77 -7.98
N TRP A 44 -4.20 3.64 -7.61
CA TRP A 44 -4.90 2.35 -7.56
C TRP A 44 -4.66 1.48 -8.82
N ASN A 45 -4.33 0.21 -8.61
CA ASN A 45 -4.16 -0.79 -9.66
C ASN A 45 -4.57 -2.17 -9.15
N ALA A 46 -5.79 -2.63 -9.49
CA ALA A 46 -6.26 -3.94 -9.04
C ALA A 46 -5.51 -5.15 -9.65
N ARG A 47 -4.73 -4.97 -10.73
CA ARG A 47 -3.84 -6.02 -11.26
C ARG A 47 -2.57 -6.17 -10.43
N ASP A 48 -2.20 -5.11 -9.70
CA ASP A 48 -1.01 -5.05 -8.87
C ASP A 48 -1.33 -4.39 -7.53
N ALA A 49 -1.89 -5.19 -6.62
CA ALA A 49 -2.18 -4.78 -5.26
C ALA A 49 -0.94 -4.25 -4.50
N CYS A 50 0.27 -4.68 -4.88
CA CYS A 50 1.50 -4.23 -4.24
C CYS A 50 1.78 -2.78 -4.61
N THR A 51 1.60 -2.40 -5.87
CA THR A 51 1.73 -1.00 -6.29
C THR A 51 0.64 -0.12 -5.72
N SER A 52 -0.60 -0.61 -5.59
CA SER A 52 -1.75 0.15 -5.07
C SER A 52 -1.47 0.77 -3.69
N LEU A 53 -0.82 0.04 -2.79
CA LEU A 53 -0.34 0.60 -1.53
C LEU A 53 1.08 1.17 -1.66
N GLY A 54 1.98 0.39 -2.26
CA GLY A 54 3.41 0.69 -2.29
C GLY A 54 4.11 0.33 -0.96
N ARG A 55 5.40 -0.01 -1.05
CA ARG A 55 6.20 -0.44 0.12
C ARG A 55 6.31 0.65 1.19
N ASP A 56 6.43 1.92 0.78
CA ASP A 56 6.63 3.03 1.72
C ASP A 56 5.38 3.27 2.58
N LYS A 57 4.20 3.33 1.95
CA LYS A 57 2.93 3.44 2.69
C LYS A 57 2.67 2.19 3.53
N ALA A 58 3.01 1.00 3.02
CA ALA A 58 2.91 -0.24 3.77
C ALA A 58 3.80 -0.23 5.02
N ALA A 59 5.03 0.27 4.91
CA ALA A 59 5.96 0.40 6.03
C ALA A 59 5.44 1.37 7.09
N VAL A 60 4.96 2.55 6.66
CA VAL A 60 4.38 3.56 7.56
C VAL A 60 3.15 3.02 8.29
N ALA A 61 2.19 2.43 7.57
CA ALA A 61 0.95 1.93 8.17
C ALA A 61 1.20 0.70 9.06
N GLY A 62 2.09 -0.19 8.63
CA GLY A 62 2.48 -1.40 9.39
C GLY A 62 3.41 -1.12 10.56
N GLY A 63 4.03 0.06 10.65
CA GLY A 63 4.90 0.45 11.75
C GLY A 63 6.26 -0.25 11.79
N ALA A 64 6.67 -0.87 10.71
CA ALA A 64 7.96 -1.56 10.56
C ALA A 64 8.43 -1.52 9.11
N ALA A 65 9.72 -1.73 8.88
CA ALA A 65 10.25 -1.84 7.52
C ALA A 65 9.67 -3.07 6.81
N VAL A 66 9.26 -2.89 5.55
CA VAL A 66 8.88 -3.99 4.66
C VAL A 66 10.14 -4.64 4.11
N THR A 67 10.34 -5.92 4.38
CA THR A 67 11.47 -6.72 3.87
C THR A 67 11.13 -7.36 2.53
N ASP A 68 9.89 -7.79 2.34
CA ASP A 68 9.44 -8.42 1.10
C ASP A 68 8.03 -7.99 0.70
N ALA A 69 7.73 -8.06 -0.60
CA ALA A 69 6.41 -7.81 -1.17
C ALA A 69 6.15 -8.78 -2.31
N LYS A 70 5.15 -9.64 -2.16
CA LYS A 70 4.79 -10.67 -3.13
C LYS A 70 3.42 -10.39 -3.73
N LEU A 71 3.37 -10.23 -5.04
CA LEU A 71 2.13 -10.13 -5.81
C LEU A 71 1.66 -11.52 -6.25
N GLU A 72 0.36 -11.76 -6.14
CA GLU A 72 -0.32 -12.94 -6.67
C GLU A 72 -1.55 -12.49 -7.45
N GLU A 73 -1.64 -12.88 -8.73
CA GLU A 73 -2.87 -12.69 -9.50
C GLU A 73 -3.90 -13.75 -9.07
N MET A 74 -5.09 -13.30 -8.66
CA MET A 74 -6.20 -14.19 -8.31
C MET A 74 -7.22 -14.31 -9.44
N SER A 75 -7.40 -13.23 -10.20
CA SER A 75 -8.24 -13.17 -11.39
C SER A 75 -7.71 -12.07 -12.32
N ALA A 76 -7.36 -12.45 -13.55
CA ALA A 76 -6.99 -11.51 -14.61
C ALA A 76 -8.16 -10.61 -15.07
N GLY A 77 -9.40 -10.92 -14.64
CA GLY A 77 -10.64 -10.32 -15.12
C GLY A 77 -11.00 -10.76 -16.54
N GLY A 78 -12.05 -10.14 -17.10
CA GLY A 78 -12.54 -10.41 -18.46
C GLY A 78 -13.91 -11.07 -18.48
N GLY A 79 -14.65 -10.94 -19.59
CA GLY A 79 -16.00 -11.53 -19.73
C GLY A 79 -17.00 -11.08 -18.65
N GLY A 80 -16.90 -9.83 -18.17
CA GLY A 80 -17.72 -9.31 -17.07
C GLY A 80 -17.18 -9.63 -15.66
N LEU A 81 -16.06 -10.35 -15.55
CA LEU A 81 -15.43 -10.66 -14.26
C LEU A 81 -14.47 -9.54 -13.82
N ALA A 82 -14.46 -9.32 -12.50
CA ALA A 82 -13.55 -8.40 -11.85
C ALA A 82 -12.09 -8.86 -11.94
N VAL A 83 -11.20 -7.89 -12.04
CA VAL A 83 -9.77 -8.08 -11.80
C VAL A 83 -9.57 -8.22 -10.29
N VAL A 84 -8.78 -9.21 -9.88
CA VAL A 84 -8.43 -9.43 -8.47
C VAL A 84 -6.95 -9.80 -8.36
N SER A 85 -6.21 -9.09 -7.53
CA SER A 85 -4.86 -9.47 -7.13
C SER A 85 -4.70 -9.38 -5.63
N MET A 86 -3.73 -10.10 -5.11
CA MET A 86 -3.34 -10.10 -3.71
C MET A 86 -1.90 -9.66 -3.59
N CYS A 87 -1.61 -8.76 -2.66
CA CYS A 87 -0.25 -8.46 -2.25
C CYS A 87 -0.04 -8.92 -0.81
N THR A 88 1.08 -9.60 -0.59
CA THR A 88 1.57 -9.96 0.74
C THR A 88 2.84 -9.17 1.02
N PHE A 89 2.79 -8.25 1.98
CA PHE A 89 3.97 -7.57 2.51
C PHE A 89 4.48 -8.28 3.76
N THR A 90 5.77 -8.61 3.77
CA THR A 90 6.46 -9.17 4.94
C THR A 90 7.24 -8.07 5.63
N TYR A 91 7.11 -7.96 6.94
CA TYR A 91 7.76 -6.93 7.75
C TYR A 91 8.97 -7.49 8.51
N ALA A 92 9.93 -6.61 8.83
CA ALA A 92 11.13 -6.95 9.59
C ALA A 92 10.82 -7.47 11.01
N ASN A 93 9.66 -7.13 11.58
CA ASN A 93 9.20 -7.61 12.88
C ASN A 93 8.45 -8.97 12.81
N GLY A 94 8.40 -9.61 11.63
CA GLY A 94 7.74 -10.89 11.41
C GLY A 94 6.24 -10.80 11.12
N ALA A 95 5.64 -9.60 11.19
CA ALA A 95 4.26 -9.38 10.78
C ALA A 95 4.10 -9.56 9.26
N THR A 96 2.86 -9.83 8.85
CA THR A 96 2.50 -9.93 7.44
C THR A 96 1.22 -9.13 7.20
N LEU A 97 1.23 -8.25 6.20
CA LEU A 97 0.05 -7.56 5.69
C LEU A 97 -0.37 -8.24 4.40
N MET A 98 -1.64 -8.59 4.31
CA MET A 98 -2.28 -9.06 3.10
C MET A 98 -3.30 -8.03 2.64
N ILE A 99 -3.28 -7.73 1.34
CA ILE A 99 -4.24 -6.85 0.68
C ILE A 99 -4.77 -7.56 -0.54
N VAL A 100 -6.08 -7.74 -0.62
CA VAL A 100 -6.75 -8.17 -1.86
C VAL A 100 -7.35 -6.94 -2.50
N ALA A 101 -6.85 -6.56 -3.68
CA ALA A 101 -7.41 -5.47 -4.48
C ALA A 101 -8.36 -6.05 -5.54
N ARG A 102 -9.53 -5.45 -5.67
CA ARG A 102 -10.56 -5.84 -6.63
C ARG A 102 -11.05 -4.64 -7.42
N GLU A 103 -11.16 -4.80 -8.73
CA GLU A 103 -11.85 -3.83 -9.58
C GLU A 103 -12.82 -4.53 -10.53
N ALA A 104 -14.10 -4.20 -10.39
CA ALA A 104 -15.15 -4.66 -11.28
C ALA A 104 -15.12 -3.93 -12.64
N PRO A 105 -15.52 -4.57 -13.75
CA PRO A 105 -15.64 -3.90 -15.03
C PRO A 105 -16.76 -2.84 -15.03
N ASP A 106 -17.82 -3.08 -14.26
CA ASP A 106 -18.99 -2.21 -14.10
C ASP A 106 -19.25 -1.90 -12.63
N ALA A 107 -20.06 -0.86 -12.38
CA ALA A 107 -20.46 -0.49 -11.02
C ALA A 107 -21.26 -1.62 -10.35
N ASP A 108 -20.70 -2.24 -9.32
CA ASP A 108 -21.32 -3.36 -8.61
C ASP A 108 -21.35 -3.19 -7.08
N ALA A 109 -20.69 -2.16 -6.54
CA ALA A 109 -20.79 -1.78 -5.13
C ALA A 109 -22.08 -0.98 -4.86
N THR A 110 -23.23 -1.56 -5.18
CA THR A 110 -24.56 -1.01 -4.85
C THR A 110 -24.81 -1.06 -3.33
N PRO A 111 -25.75 -0.26 -2.77
CA PRO A 111 -26.09 -0.34 -1.35
C PRO A 111 -26.45 -1.76 -0.89
N ALA A 112 -27.18 -2.51 -1.72
CA ALA A 112 -27.55 -3.90 -1.42
C ALA A 112 -26.32 -4.83 -1.40
N ALA A 113 -25.39 -4.68 -2.35
CA ALA A 113 -24.17 -5.47 -2.39
C ALA A 113 -23.22 -5.16 -1.20
N ILE A 114 -23.11 -3.89 -0.84
CA ILE A 114 -22.34 -3.43 0.32
C ILE A 114 -22.93 -4.01 1.62
N GLU A 115 -24.26 -3.99 1.77
CA GLU A 115 -24.93 -4.56 2.94
C GLU A 115 -24.83 -6.10 2.99
N ALA A 116 -24.91 -6.76 1.84
CA ALA A 116 -24.68 -8.20 1.74
C ALA A 116 -23.24 -8.56 2.15
N ALA A 117 -22.25 -7.77 1.75
CA ALA A 117 -20.86 -7.94 2.16
C ALA A 117 -20.70 -7.72 3.68
N ARG A 118 -21.31 -6.66 4.23
CA ARG A 118 -21.27 -6.37 5.68
C ARG A 118 -21.86 -7.51 6.50
N THR A 119 -22.96 -8.09 6.06
CA THR A 119 -23.66 -9.18 6.77
C THR A 119 -23.10 -10.57 6.45
N GLY A 120 -22.11 -10.68 5.56
CA GLY A 120 -21.61 -11.96 5.06
C GLY A 120 -22.71 -12.83 4.45
N GLY A 121 -23.76 -12.23 3.90
CA GLY A 121 -24.95 -12.95 3.43
C GLY A 121 -25.68 -13.76 4.50
N GLY A 122 -25.52 -13.40 5.78
CA GLY A 122 -26.07 -14.13 6.93
C GLY A 122 -25.23 -15.32 7.40
N LEU A 123 -24.07 -15.57 6.78
CA LEU A 123 -23.17 -16.68 7.13
C LEU A 123 -22.19 -16.33 8.26
N ALA A 124 -22.07 -15.05 8.61
CA ALA A 124 -21.19 -14.55 9.65
C ALA A 124 -21.87 -13.40 10.42
N PRO A 125 -21.39 -13.10 11.65
CA PRO A 125 -21.80 -11.88 12.33
C PRO A 125 -21.54 -10.65 11.44
N PRO A 126 -22.46 -9.67 11.42
CA PRO A 126 -22.25 -8.48 10.62
C PRO A 126 -20.99 -7.72 11.04
N ALA A 127 -20.23 -7.23 10.06
CA ALA A 127 -19.07 -6.39 10.27
C ALA A 127 -19.48 -4.99 10.77
N ASP A 128 -18.63 -4.41 11.62
CA ASP A 128 -18.83 -3.09 12.20
C ASP A 128 -18.57 -2.00 11.14
N PRO A 129 -19.50 -1.06 10.92
CA PRO A 129 -19.24 0.09 10.07
C PRO A 129 -18.07 0.94 10.56
N VAL A 130 -17.24 1.40 9.63
CA VAL A 130 -16.15 2.35 9.87
C VAL A 130 -16.44 3.63 9.08
N PRO A 131 -16.96 4.68 9.73
CA PRO A 131 -17.35 5.91 9.02
C PRO A 131 -16.13 6.68 8.51
N GLY A 132 -16.33 7.42 7.41
CA GLY A 132 -15.32 8.36 6.88
C GLY A 132 -14.23 7.74 6.02
N LEU A 133 -14.38 6.48 5.57
CA LEU A 133 -13.45 5.82 4.65
C LEU A 133 -14.17 5.35 3.39
N GLY A 134 -13.66 5.80 2.23
CA GLY A 134 -14.18 5.42 0.91
C GLY A 134 -15.68 5.66 0.75
N LYS A 135 -16.30 4.87 -0.14
CA LYS A 135 -17.75 4.76 -0.26
C LYS A 135 -18.37 4.03 0.94
N ALA A 136 -17.71 2.98 1.42
CA ALA A 136 -18.07 2.26 2.64
C ALA A 136 -16.84 1.52 3.18
N ALA A 137 -16.78 1.33 4.50
CA ALA A 137 -15.76 0.48 5.11
C ALA A 137 -16.33 -0.26 6.31
N PHE A 138 -15.81 -1.47 6.53
CA PHE A 138 -16.24 -2.35 7.61
C PHE A 138 -15.05 -3.02 8.29
N TRP A 139 -15.22 -3.38 9.55
CA TRP A 139 -14.32 -4.24 10.29
C TRP A 139 -15.02 -5.52 10.70
N SER A 140 -14.48 -6.67 10.30
CA SER A 140 -14.95 -7.98 10.75
C SER A 140 -14.10 -8.47 11.91
N GLU A 141 -14.72 -8.64 13.08
CA GLU A 141 -14.03 -9.20 14.25
C GLU A 141 -13.66 -10.68 14.06
N GLY A 142 -14.53 -11.46 13.39
CA GLY A 142 -14.29 -12.88 13.14
C GLY A 142 -13.14 -13.14 12.16
N GLY A 143 -13.03 -12.31 11.12
CA GLY A 143 -11.94 -12.39 10.14
C GLY A 143 -10.70 -11.56 10.48
N LYS A 144 -10.77 -10.71 11.52
CA LYS A 144 -9.75 -9.69 11.84
C LYS A 144 -9.28 -8.92 10.61
N GLN A 145 -10.25 -8.48 9.80
CA GLN A 145 -10.02 -7.86 8.51
C GLN A 145 -10.87 -6.62 8.32
N ALA A 146 -10.29 -5.61 7.65
CA ALA A 146 -11.02 -4.48 7.13
C ALA A 146 -11.46 -4.74 5.69
N GLN A 147 -12.69 -4.37 5.35
CA GLN A 147 -13.16 -4.30 3.97
C GLN A 147 -13.40 -2.83 3.63
N LEU A 148 -12.87 -2.39 2.49
CA LEU A 148 -12.98 -1.02 1.99
C LEU A 148 -13.59 -1.04 0.60
N PHE A 149 -14.71 -0.36 0.42
CA PHE A 149 -15.25 0.00 -0.88
C PHE A 149 -14.76 1.42 -1.17
N LEU A 150 -13.83 1.57 -2.12
CA LEU A 150 -13.27 2.88 -2.47
C LEU A 150 -14.31 3.69 -3.25
N ASP A 151 -14.94 3.04 -4.23
CA ASP A 151 -16.04 3.59 -5.03
C ASP A 151 -16.97 2.48 -5.55
N ASP A 152 -17.70 2.76 -6.63
CA ASP A 152 -18.66 1.85 -7.25
C ASP A 152 -18.04 0.57 -7.84
N ARG A 153 -16.74 0.57 -8.13
CA ARG A 153 -16.05 -0.51 -8.85
C ARG A 153 -14.86 -1.07 -8.09
N ARG A 154 -14.23 -0.28 -7.23
CA ARG A 154 -12.97 -0.58 -6.57
C ARG A 154 -13.20 -0.93 -5.10
N ALA A 155 -12.65 -2.07 -4.68
CA ALA A 155 -12.71 -2.52 -3.30
C ALA A 155 -11.41 -3.22 -2.86
N ALA A 156 -11.11 -3.16 -1.57
CA ALA A 156 -9.98 -3.86 -0.97
C ALA A 156 -10.40 -4.63 0.29
N VAL A 157 -9.75 -5.78 0.52
CA VAL A 157 -9.76 -6.47 1.82
C VAL A 157 -8.36 -6.42 2.39
N ILE A 158 -8.25 -6.09 3.67
CA ILE A 158 -6.99 -5.78 4.35
C ILE A 158 -6.96 -6.54 5.67
N ASN A 159 -5.87 -7.27 5.90
CA ASN A 159 -5.71 -8.07 7.09
C ASN A 159 -4.24 -8.22 7.46
N PHE A 160 -3.97 -8.21 8.76
CA PHE A 160 -2.66 -8.48 9.30
C PHE A 160 -2.60 -9.85 9.95
N PHE A 161 -1.46 -10.51 9.78
CA PHE A 161 -1.11 -11.75 10.47
C PHE A 161 0.19 -11.58 11.24
N LYS A 162 0.37 -12.42 12.26
CA LYS A 162 1.62 -12.50 13.05
C LYS A 162 2.06 -11.13 13.60
N LEU A 163 1.11 -10.26 13.94
CA LEU A 163 1.41 -9.00 14.60
C LEU A 163 2.11 -9.27 15.94
N PRO A 164 3.06 -8.41 16.35
CA PRO A 164 3.62 -8.46 17.68
C PRO A 164 2.52 -8.43 18.76
N ALA A 165 2.80 -9.03 19.92
CA ALA A 165 1.87 -9.00 21.03
C ALA A 165 1.60 -7.55 21.47
N GLY A 166 0.32 -7.21 21.65
CA GLY A 166 -0.12 -5.86 22.01
C GLY A 166 -0.44 -4.94 20.83
N ASP A 167 -0.13 -5.33 19.60
CA ASP A 167 -0.53 -4.56 18.42
C ASP A 167 -2.04 -4.73 18.12
N ASP A 168 -2.69 -3.62 17.79
CA ASP A 168 -4.10 -3.58 17.42
C ASP A 168 -4.29 -3.83 15.91
N ALA A 169 -4.73 -5.03 15.56
CA ALA A 169 -5.00 -5.43 14.17
C ALA A 169 -6.03 -4.55 13.47
N LYS A 170 -7.05 -4.05 14.19
CA LYS A 170 -8.07 -3.16 13.64
C LYS A 170 -7.43 -1.82 13.29
N ALA A 171 -6.75 -1.20 14.26
CA ALA A 171 -6.09 0.09 14.04
C ALA A 171 -5.09 0.03 12.87
N ARG A 172 -4.27 -1.03 12.80
CA ARG A 172 -3.30 -1.25 11.71
C ARG A 172 -3.97 -1.41 10.35
N SER A 173 -5.01 -2.24 10.27
CA SER A 173 -5.74 -2.48 9.01
C SER A 173 -6.45 -1.21 8.53
N LEU A 174 -7.00 -0.41 9.45
CA LEU A 174 -7.65 0.86 9.10
C LEU A 174 -6.64 1.94 8.70
N ALA A 175 -5.43 1.94 9.25
CA ALA A 175 -4.35 2.81 8.79
C ALA A 175 -3.96 2.49 7.32
N VAL A 176 -3.89 1.21 6.96
CA VAL A 176 -3.69 0.78 5.58
C VAL A 176 -4.86 1.19 4.70
N ALA A 177 -6.10 1.00 5.15
CA ALA A 177 -7.30 1.40 4.40
C ALA A 177 -7.27 2.90 4.05
N LYS A 178 -6.88 3.74 5.01
CA LYS A 178 -6.71 5.19 4.80
C LYS A 178 -5.59 5.52 3.80
N ALA A 179 -4.53 4.73 3.74
CA ALA A 179 -3.41 4.94 2.83
C ALA A 179 -3.71 4.58 1.36
N LEU A 180 -4.80 3.83 1.13
CA LEU A 180 -5.32 3.45 -0.19
C LEU A 180 -6.31 4.46 -0.79
N LEU A 181 -6.73 5.48 -0.01
CA LEU A 181 -7.55 6.60 -0.47
C LEU A 181 -6.67 7.67 -1.14
#